data_AF-A0A6M3K0C8-F1
#
_entry.id   AF-A0A6M3K0C8-F1
#
_cell.length_a   1.000
_cell.length_b   1.000
_cell.length_c   1.000
_cell.angle_alpha   90.00
_cell.angle_beta   90.00
_cell.angle_gamma   90.00
#
_symmetry.space_group_name_H-M   'P 1'
#
loop_
_entity.id
_entity.type
_entity.pdbx_description
1 polymer ?
#
loop_
_entity_poly.entity_id
_entity_poly.type
_entity_poly.pdbx_seq_one_letter_code
_entity_poly.pdbx_strand_id
1 'polypeptide(L)'
;MTKEDYNGSDCTISSGDVNRVLTLSNNTLTSSETFQVFVEGNYQTEDTDYTVSHKVASTTITFLASLYDDSPITVFYGQSLVETTITPSPKSILSTRFIQKNINIFGNSCTLIEIAKTTGIDEYRLVTETETEHENIGCYVHILNESDEEVKEGSFKSGDISFWFDSSNESYCVNGNRITFDSKTYEISEVQKVPPTSTTYLLKCQVKQI
;
A
#
# COMPACT_ATOMS: atom_id res chain seq x y z
N MET A 1 13.85 -6.64 -0.67
CA MET A 1 13.35 -7.01 -2.01
C MET A 1 14.55 -7.22 -2.89
N THR A 2 14.63 -8.37 -3.54
CA THR A 2 15.75 -8.77 -4.39
C THR A 2 15.28 -8.69 -5.85
N LYS A 3 16.20 -8.29 -6.74
CA LYS A 3 15.97 -8.13 -8.16
C LYS A 3 16.83 -9.14 -8.92
N GLU A 4 16.26 -9.80 -9.91
CA GLU A 4 16.97 -10.61 -10.90
C GLU A 4 16.55 -10.16 -12.31
N ASP A 5 17.52 -10.06 -13.23
CA ASP A 5 17.30 -9.68 -14.63
C ASP A 5 17.66 -10.87 -15.52
N TYR A 6 16.83 -11.11 -16.53
CA TYR A 6 16.87 -12.23 -17.46
C TYR A 6 16.49 -11.77 -18.88
N ASN A 7 16.65 -12.64 -19.85
CA ASN A 7 16.03 -12.54 -21.17
C ASN A 7 15.16 -13.77 -21.44
N GLY A 8 14.29 -13.70 -22.45
CA GLY A 8 13.51 -14.85 -22.88
C GLY A 8 14.38 -16.04 -23.31
N SER A 9 15.63 -15.81 -23.72
CA SER A 9 16.61 -16.86 -24.01
C SER A 9 16.98 -17.71 -22.78
N ASP A 10 16.75 -17.21 -21.57
CA ASP A 10 16.96 -17.95 -20.31
C ASP A 10 15.78 -18.88 -19.99
N CYS A 11 14.68 -18.75 -20.71
CA CYS A 11 13.52 -19.62 -20.57
C CYS A 11 13.66 -20.90 -21.40
N THR A 12 13.00 -21.96 -20.95
CA THR A 12 12.93 -23.22 -21.69
C THR A 12 12.16 -23.08 -23.02
N ILE A 13 12.27 -24.12 -23.86
CA ILE A 13 11.58 -24.25 -25.16
C ILE A 13 12.02 -23.15 -26.15
N SER A 14 11.38 -23.04 -27.31
CA SER A 14 11.83 -22.21 -28.42
C SER A 14 11.28 -20.79 -28.30
N SER A 15 11.98 -19.84 -28.91
CA SER A 15 11.51 -18.46 -29.05
C SER A 15 10.09 -18.38 -29.62
N GLY A 16 9.23 -17.59 -28.98
CA GLY A 16 7.85 -17.34 -29.40
C GLY A 16 6.83 -18.39 -28.95
N ASP A 17 7.28 -19.51 -28.36
CA ASP A 17 6.37 -20.50 -27.77
C ASP A 17 5.69 -19.93 -26.52
N VAL A 18 4.51 -20.48 -26.20
CA VAL A 18 3.82 -20.28 -24.92
C VAL A 18 4.34 -21.26 -23.86
N ASN A 19 4.07 -20.97 -22.58
CA ASN A 19 4.47 -21.81 -21.44
C ASN A 19 5.99 -22.00 -21.32
N ARG A 20 6.76 -21.01 -21.79
CA ARG A 20 8.20 -20.99 -21.56
C ARG A 20 8.47 -20.81 -20.07
N VAL A 21 9.43 -21.57 -19.54
CA VAL A 21 9.70 -21.64 -18.10
C VAL A 21 11.04 -21.00 -17.79
N LEU A 22 11.02 -19.98 -16.93
CA LEU A 22 12.21 -19.39 -16.33
C LEU A 22 12.49 -20.04 -14.98
N THR A 23 13.73 -20.45 -14.73
CA THR A 23 14.16 -20.92 -13.41
C THR A 23 14.97 -19.83 -12.74
N LEU A 24 14.54 -19.38 -11.56
CA LEU A 24 15.22 -18.34 -10.81
C LEU A 24 16.50 -18.88 -10.18
N SER A 25 17.53 -18.04 -10.10
CA SER A 25 18.80 -18.40 -9.47
C SER A 25 18.69 -18.46 -7.95
N ASN A 26 17.70 -17.77 -7.38
CA ASN A 26 17.46 -17.81 -5.95
C ASN A 26 16.70 -19.09 -5.52
N ASN A 27 17.41 -19.95 -4.79
CA ASN A 27 16.89 -21.22 -4.29
C ASN A 27 16.39 -21.12 -2.84
N THR A 28 16.49 -19.96 -2.19
CA THR A 28 16.02 -19.78 -0.80
C THR A 28 14.58 -19.30 -0.73
N LEU A 29 13.87 -19.18 -1.87
CA LEU A 29 12.50 -18.72 -1.90
C LEU A 29 11.59 -19.79 -1.30
N THR A 30 10.96 -19.44 -0.18
CA THR A 30 9.93 -20.27 0.46
C THR A 30 8.56 -19.78 0.02
N SER A 31 7.55 -20.64 0.06
CA SER A 31 6.24 -20.55 -0.62
C SER A 31 5.31 -19.35 -0.28
N SER A 32 5.84 -18.19 0.07
CA SER A 32 5.11 -17.01 0.52
C SER A 32 5.72 -15.69 0.02
N GLU A 33 6.70 -15.73 -0.88
CA GLU A 33 7.33 -14.51 -1.37
C GLU A 33 6.42 -13.74 -2.34
N THR A 34 6.44 -12.41 -2.27
CA THR A 34 5.73 -11.57 -3.23
C THR A 34 6.50 -11.55 -4.54
N PHE A 35 5.84 -11.79 -5.69
CA PHE A 35 6.46 -11.73 -7.02
C PHE A 35 5.97 -10.52 -7.81
N GLN A 36 6.88 -9.87 -8.52
CA GLN A 36 6.55 -8.96 -9.61
C GLN A 36 7.40 -9.32 -10.81
N VAL A 37 6.76 -9.61 -11.93
CA VAL A 37 7.42 -9.97 -13.18
C VAL A 37 7.13 -8.88 -14.20
N PHE A 38 8.18 -8.44 -14.89
CA PHE A 38 8.10 -7.50 -15.99
C PHE A 38 8.70 -8.14 -17.24
N VAL A 39 8.03 -7.99 -18.37
CA VAL A 39 8.54 -8.40 -19.70
C VAL A 39 8.53 -7.16 -20.59
N GLU A 40 9.67 -6.82 -21.19
CA GLU A 40 9.84 -5.59 -22.00
C GLU A 40 9.47 -4.30 -21.22
N GLY A 41 9.65 -4.34 -19.89
CA GLY A 41 9.27 -3.25 -18.99
C GLY A 41 7.78 -3.18 -18.63
N ASN A 42 6.94 -4.09 -19.16
CA ASN A 42 5.52 -4.16 -18.86
C ASN A 42 5.24 -5.11 -17.69
N TYR A 43 4.48 -4.64 -16.70
CA TYR A 43 4.06 -5.46 -15.57
C TYR A 43 3.15 -6.61 -16.01
N GLN A 44 3.44 -7.81 -15.51
CA GLN A 44 2.67 -9.03 -15.77
C GLN A 44 1.84 -9.41 -14.54
N THR A 45 0.67 -9.98 -14.76
CA THR A 45 -0.28 -10.40 -13.72
C THR A 45 -0.19 -11.91 -13.48
N GLU A 46 0.03 -12.33 -12.24
CA GLU A 46 0.02 -13.76 -11.86
C GLU A 46 -1.34 -14.40 -12.14
N ASP A 47 -1.35 -15.67 -12.51
CA ASP A 47 -2.49 -16.48 -12.99
C ASP A 47 -3.13 -16.04 -14.31
N THR A 48 -2.73 -14.88 -14.86
CA THR A 48 -3.19 -14.39 -16.16
C THR A 48 -2.08 -14.45 -17.21
N ASP A 49 -0.94 -13.87 -16.89
CA ASP A 49 0.21 -13.73 -17.80
C ASP A 49 1.32 -14.73 -17.46
N TYR A 50 1.42 -15.15 -16.20
CA TYR A 50 2.36 -16.18 -15.74
C TYR A 50 1.86 -16.94 -14.52
N THR A 51 2.47 -18.08 -14.22
CA THR A 51 2.29 -18.82 -12.95
C THR A 51 3.63 -19.05 -12.26
N VAL A 52 3.64 -19.16 -10.93
CA VAL A 52 4.85 -19.44 -10.14
C VAL A 52 4.74 -20.81 -9.46
N SER A 53 5.84 -21.56 -9.50
CA SER A 53 5.96 -22.84 -8.77
C SER A 53 7.20 -22.82 -7.89
N HIS A 54 6.97 -22.90 -6.58
CA HIS A 54 8.01 -23.03 -5.57
C HIS A 54 8.33 -24.51 -5.33
N LYS A 55 9.58 -24.89 -5.61
CA LYS A 55 10.12 -26.21 -5.26
C LYS A 55 11.22 -26.03 -4.22
N VAL A 56 11.49 -27.10 -3.47
CA VAL A 56 12.50 -27.12 -2.40
C VAL A 56 13.88 -26.62 -2.86
N ALA A 57 14.23 -26.83 -4.12
CA ALA A 57 15.55 -26.49 -4.67
C ALA A 57 15.54 -25.36 -5.69
N SER A 58 14.37 -24.83 -6.07
CA SER A 58 14.26 -23.83 -7.15
C SER A 58 12.87 -23.22 -7.20
N THR A 59 12.76 -21.97 -7.65
CA THR A 59 11.48 -21.39 -8.06
C THR A 59 11.44 -21.25 -9.57
N THR A 60 10.30 -21.58 -10.18
CA THR A 60 10.09 -21.45 -11.62
C THR A 60 8.90 -20.56 -11.94
N ILE A 61 9.03 -19.73 -12.97
CA ILE A 61 7.97 -18.90 -13.54
C ILE A 61 7.60 -19.48 -14.91
N THR A 62 6.31 -19.71 -15.16
CA THR A 62 5.81 -20.18 -16.46
C THR A 62 5.01 -19.06 -17.12
N PHE A 63 5.47 -18.56 -18.25
CA PHE A 63 4.80 -17.49 -19.00
C PHE A 63 3.66 -18.06 -19.85
N LEU A 64 2.43 -17.60 -19.65
CA LEU A 64 1.24 -18.11 -20.33
C LEU A 64 1.07 -17.52 -21.74
N ALA A 65 1.72 -16.38 -22.02
CA ALA A 65 1.82 -15.77 -23.33
C ALA A 65 3.12 -16.15 -24.08
N SER A 66 3.16 -15.86 -25.38
CA SER A 66 4.36 -16.02 -26.20
C SER A 66 5.48 -15.11 -25.70
N LEU A 67 6.69 -15.67 -25.58
CA LEU A 67 7.87 -14.96 -25.11
C LEU A 67 9.05 -15.20 -26.06
N TYR A 68 9.64 -14.11 -26.57
CA TYR A 68 10.75 -14.17 -27.52
C TYR A 68 12.10 -14.15 -26.80
N ASP A 69 13.12 -14.74 -27.42
CA ASP A 69 14.45 -14.87 -26.81
C ASP A 69 15.10 -13.52 -26.45
N ASP A 70 14.77 -12.48 -27.19
CA ASP A 70 15.27 -11.11 -27.01
C ASP A 70 14.40 -10.25 -26.06
N SER A 71 13.27 -10.77 -25.57
CA SER A 71 12.43 -10.05 -24.62
C SER A 71 13.14 -9.97 -23.25
N PRO A 72 13.50 -8.77 -22.76
CA PRO A 72 14.08 -8.62 -21.43
C PRO A 72 13.03 -8.89 -20.35
N ILE A 73 13.46 -9.55 -19.29
CA ILE A 73 12.63 -9.96 -18.17
C ILE A 73 13.25 -9.44 -16.88
N THR A 74 12.44 -8.82 -16.05
CA THR A 74 12.86 -8.42 -14.70
C THR A 74 11.94 -9.05 -13.68
N VAL A 75 12.53 -9.72 -12.69
CA VAL A 75 11.80 -10.35 -11.58
C VAL A 75 12.21 -9.67 -10.29
N PHE A 76 11.21 -9.20 -9.54
CA PHE A 76 11.37 -8.76 -8.15
C PHE A 76 10.70 -9.78 -7.24
N TYR A 77 11.41 -10.20 -6.19
CA TYR A 77 10.82 -11.01 -5.13
C TYR A 77 11.30 -10.58 -3.74
N GLY A 78 10.54 -10.92 -2.71
CA GLY A 78 10.89 -10.60 -1.34
C GLY A 78 10.41 -11.64 -0.37
N GLN A 79 11.24 -11.94 0.64
CA GLN A 79 10.86 -12.82 1.74
C GLN A 79 9.55 -12.34 2.37
N SER A 80 8.57 -13.24 2.43
CA SER A 80 7.52 -13.10 3.44
C SER A 80 8.18 -13.24 4.78
N LEU A 81 8.16 -12.16 5.57
CA LEU A 81 8.45 -12.24 6.98
C LEU A 81 7.50 -13.29 7.57
N VAL A 82 8.09 -14.35 8.12
CA VAL A 82 7.39 -15.42 8.86
C VAL A 82 6.32 -14.77 9.74
N GLU A 83 5.06 -15.11 9.47
CA GLU A 83 3.95 -14.72 10.32
C GLU A 83 4.15 -15.38 11.68
N THR A 84 4.67 -14.62 12.63
CA THR A 84 4.53 -14.98 14.04
C THR A 84 3.02 -14.97 14.31
N THR A 85 2.46 -16.16 14.49
CA THR A 85 1.04 -16.36 14.82
C THR A 85 0.65 -15.48 16.00
N ILE A 86 -0.09 -14.41 15.72
CA ILE A 86 -0.87 -13.69 16.72
C ILE A 86 -2.31 -13.65 16.21
N THR A 87 -3.20 -14.04 17.11
CA THR A 87 -4.61 -14.34 16.95
C THR A 87 -5.35 -13.39 16.00
N PRO A 88 -6.04 -13.89 14.96
CA PRO A 88 -6.79 -13.03 14.07
C PRO A 88 -8.05 -12.53 14.78
N SER A 89 -8.23 -11.21 14.87
CA SER A 89 -9.58 -10.65 14.88
C SER A 89 -10.07 -10.62 13.42
N PRO A 90 -11.21 -11.23 13.08
CA PRO A 90 -11.71 -11.25 11.72
C PRO A 90 -12.35 -9.90 11.44
N LYS A 91 -11.56 -8.94 10.95
CA LYS A 91 -12.08 -7.77 10.26
C LYS A 91 -11.48 -7.77 8.87
N SER A 92 -12.30 -7.49 7.86
CA SER A 92 -11.87 -7.36 6.47
C SER A 92 -10.85 -6.23 6.37
N ILE A 93 -9.58 -6.55 6.53
CA ILE A 93 -8.48 -5.59 6.58
C ILE A 93 -7.85 -5.56 5.19
N LEU A 94 -8.03 -4.44 4.47
CA LEU A 94 -7.08 -4.04 3.44
C LEU A 94 -5.67 -4.24 4.01
N SER A 95 -4.90 -5.14 3.39
CA SER A 95 -3.60 -5.53 3.94
C SER A 95 -2.75 -4.28 4.19
N THR A 96 -2.24 -4.11 5.40
CA THR A 96 -1.38 -2.96 5.75
C THR A 96 -0.14 -2.87 4.85
N ARG A 97 0.32 -3.99 4.28
CA ARG A 97 1.37 -4.02 3.25
C ARG A 97 0.92 -3.36 1.95
N PHE A 98 -0.33 -3.59 1.52
CA PHE A 98 -0.91 -2.94 0.34
C PHE A 98 -0.97 -1.43 0.55
N ILE A 99 -1.42 -0.98 1.71
CA ILE A 99 -1.52 0.45 2.04
C ILE A 99 -0.13 1.10 2.06
N GLN A 100 0.84 0.51 2.76
CA GLN A 100 2.22 1.03 2.79
C GLN A 100 2.85 1.08 1.39
N LYS A 101 2.64 0.05 0.56
CA LYS A 101 3.13 0.02 -0.81
C LYS A 101 2.49 1.12 -1.67
N ASN A 102 1.20 1.38 -1.51
CA ASN A 102 0.51 2.44 -2.25
C ASN A 102 0.96 3.84 -1.81
N ILE A 103 1.19 4.07 -0.51
CA ILE A 103 1.79 5.34 -0.03
C ILE A 103 3.15 5.57 -0.70
N ASN A 104 3.99 4.53 -0.81
CA ASN A 104 5.36 4.65 -1.32
C ASN A 104 5.49 4.68 -2.86
N ILE A 105 4.55 4.08 -3.60
CA ILE A 105 4.66 3.91 -5.07
C ILE A 105 3.65 4.78 -5.84
N PHE A 106 2.47 5.02 -5.27
CA PHE A 106 1.32 5.62 -5.97
C PHE A 106 0.60 6.71 -5.15
N GLY A 107 1.25 7.24 -4.10
CA GLY A 107 0.60 8.09 -3.12
C GLY A 107 -0.06 9.30 -3.76
N ASN A 108 -1.34 9.49 -3.44
CA ASN A 108 -1.96 10.80 -3.59
C ASN A 108 -1.20 11.80 -2.71
N SER A 109 -1.12 13.06 -3.11
CA SER A 109 -0.60 14.12 -2.26
C SER A 109 -1.76 14.91 -1.65
N CYS A 110 -1.64 15.26 -0.38
CA CYS A 110 -2.56 16.15 0.30
C CYS A 110 -1.78 17.21 1.10
N THR A 111 -2.50 18.25 1.53
CA THR A 111 -1.97 19.24 2.47
C THR A 111 -2.53 18.95 3.85
N LEU A 112 -1.65 18.71 4.84
CA LEU A 112 -2.02 18.65 6.25
C LEU A 112 -1.97 20.06 6.82
N ILE A 113 -3.01 20.46 7.56
CA ILE A 113 -3.12 21.78 8.17
C ILE A 113 -3.17 21.58 9.68
N GLU A 114 -2.11 22.03 10.36
CA GLU A 114 -2.07 22.08 11.81
C GLU A 114 -2.87 23.28 12.32
N ILE A 115 -3.82 23.04 13.23
CA ILE A 115 -4.69 24.07 13.81
C ILE A 115 -4.27 24.34 15.25
N ALA A 116 -3.56 25.45 15.46
CA ALA A 116 -3.26 25.93 16.81
C ALA A 116 -4.37 26.85 17.31
N LYS A 117 -5.10 26.43 18.36
CA LYS A 117 -6.16 27.23 18.98
C LYS A 117 -5.63 27.98 20.20
N THR A 118 -5.76 29.30 20.19
CA THR A 118 -5.48 30.13 21.36
C THR A 118 -6.78 30.72 21.87
N THR A 119 -7.14 30.40 23.11
CA THR A 119 -8.29 30.98 23.80
C THR A 119 -7.86 32.22 24.56
N GLY A 120 -8.48 33.35 24.26
CA GLY A 120 -8.29 34.61 24.96
C GLY A 120 -8.60 34.50 26.45
N ILE A 121 -7.87 35.27 27.25
CA ILE A 121 -8.07 35.38 28.70
C ILE A 121 -9.19 36.40 29.02
N ASP A 122 -9.82 36.97 27.99
CA ASP A 122 -10.89 37.93 28.12
C ASP A 122 -12.21 37.26 28.55
N GLU A 123 -13.16 38.07 29.02
CA GLU A 123 -14.46 37.60 29.53
C GLU A 123 -15.26 36.84 28.47
N TYR A 124 -14.98 37.10 27.19
CA TYR A 124 -15.62 36.47 26.04
C TYR A 124 -14.92 35.19 25.55
N ARG A 125 -13.74 34.86 26.09
CA ARG A 125 -12.93 33.69 25.72
C ARG A 125 -12.76 33.53 24.21
N LEU A 126 -12.38 34.62 23.52
CA LEU A 126 -12.26 34.62 22.07
C LEU A 126 -11.28 33.52 21.61
N VAL A 127 -11.71 32.61 20.72
CA VAL A 127 -10.84 31.58 20.17
C VAL A 127 -10.24 32.08 18.86
N THR A 128 -8.92 32.08 18.77
CA THR A 128 -8.17 32.35 17.54
C THR A 128 -7.54 31.06 17.04
N GLU A 129 -7.64 30.81 15.75
CA GLU A 129 -6.98 29.68 15.09
C GLU A 129 -5.81 30.21 14.27
N THR A 130 -4.64 29.60 14.43
CA THR A 130 -3.49 29.80 13.55
C THR A 130 -3.29 28.51 12.77
N GLU A 131 -3.23 28.65 11.44
CA GLU A 131 -3.08 27.52 10.52
C GLU A 131 -1.63 27.43 10.04
N THR A 132 -1.07 26.23 10.08
CA THR A 132 0.24 25.94 9.47
C THR A 132 0.08 24.81 8.46
N GLU A 133 0.45 25.08 7.21
CA GLU A 133 0.28 24.14 6.11
C GLU A 133 1.54 23.29 5.87
N HIS A 134 1.32 21.99 5.69
CA HIS A 134 2.31 21.01 5.30
C HIS A 134 1.88 20.38 3.97
N GLU A 135 2.45 20.88 2.88
CA GLU A 135 2.08 20.49 1.53
C GLU A 135 2.78 19.19 1.06
N ASN A 136 2.23 18.59 0.01
CA ASN A 136 2.81 17.44 -0.70
C ASN A 136 3.05 16.20 0.19
N ILE A 137 2.20 15.99 1.20
CA ILE A 137 2.27 14.83 2.07
C ILE A 137 1.68 13.63 1.34
N GLY A 138 2.50 12.58 1.17
CA GLY A 138 2.07 11.32 0.56
C GLY A 138 1.05 10.59 1.45
N CYS A 139 -0.09 10.25 0.87
CA CYS A 139 -1.16 9.54 1.57
C CYS A 139 -1.84 8.50 0.68
N TYR A 140 -2.50 7.54 1.33
CA TYR A 140 -3.44 6.63 0.69
C TYR A 140 -4.86 7.01 1.11
N VAL A 141 -5.73 7.21 0.11
CA VAL A 141 -7.12 7.61 0.33
C VAL A 141 -8.00 6.39 0.14
N HIS A 142 -8.76 6.05 1.18
CA HIS A 142 -9.71 4.94 1.14
C HIS A 142 -11.13 5.47 1.30
N ILE A 143 -11.93 5.30 0.25
CA ILE A 143 -13.37 5.58 0.25
C ILE A 143 -14.08 4.32 0.76
N LEU A 144 -14.76 4.45 1.90
CA LEU A 144 -15.48 3.36 2.53
C LEU A 144 -16.69 2.97 1.69
N ASN A 145 -16.95 1.67 1.60
CA ASN A 145 -18.09 1.07 0.92
C ASN A 145 -18.93 0.23 1.89
N GLU A 146 -20.10 -0.24 1.47
CA GLU A 146 -21.02 -1.02 2.31
C GLU A 146 -20.43 -2.37 2.79
N SER A 147 -19.41 -2.88 2.11
CA SER A 147 -18.75 -4.12 2.49
C SER A 147 -17.68 -3.92 3.56
N ASP A 148 -17.28 -2.68 3.86
CA ASP A 148 -16.35 -2.37 4.93
C ASP A 148 -17.00 -2.57 6.29
N GLU A 149 -16.28 -3.23 7.19
CA GLU A 149 -16.78 -3.54 8.55
C GLU A 149 -17.14 -2.28 9.34
N GLU A 150 -16.43 -1.17 9.11
CA GLU A 150 -16.70 0.12 9.76
C GLU A 150 -18.07 0.69 9.39
N VAL A 151 -18.52 0.40 8.17
CA VAL A 151 -19.85 0.77 7.68
C VAL A 151 -20.89 -0.22 8.20
N LYS A 152 -20.57 -1.53 8.25
CA LYS A 152 -21.47 -2.56 8.82
C LYS A 152 -21.71 -2.39 10.32
N GLU A 153 -20.69 -1.98 11.07
CA GLU A 153 -20.76 -1.68 12.50
C GLU A 153 -21.51 -0.37 12.77
N GLY A 154 -21.91 0.38 11.73
CA GLY A 154 -22.69 1.61 11.83
C GLY A 154 -21.91 2.80 12.37
N SER A 155 -20.58 2.67 12.48
CA SER A 155 -19.69 3.77 12.90
C SER A 155 -19.48 4.76 11.75
N PHE A 156 -19.62 4.30 10.51
CA PHE A 156 -19.44 5.07 9.28
C PHE A 156 -20.55 4.80 8.27
N LYS A 157 -20.64 5.66 7.25
CA LYS A 157 -21.51 5.49 6.10
C LYS A 157 -20.67 5.15 4.86
N SER A 158 -21.27 4.40 3.94
CA SER A 158 -20.71 4.23 2.60
C SER A 158 -20.51 5.59 1.95
N GLY A 159 -19.31 5.82 1.40
CA GLY A 159 -18.86 7.10 0.85
C GLY A 159 -18.03 7.95 1.80
N ASP A 160 -17.95 7.61 3.09
CA ASP A 160 -17.05 8.27 4.03
C ASP A 160 -15.58 7.98 3.64
N ILE A 161 -14.68 8.92 3.95
CA ILE A 161 -13.28 8.84 3.51
C ILE A 161 -12.37 8.63 4.73
N SER A 162 -11.37 7.78 4.57
CA SER A 162 -10.26 7.65 5.51
C SER A 162 -8.93 7.90 4.79
N PHE A 163 -8.03 8.60 5.47
CA PHE A 163 -6.69 8.89 4.98
C PHE A 163 -5.69 8.04 5.74
N TRP A 164 -4.71 7.50 5.02
CA TRP A 164 -3.66 6.68 5.58
C TRP A 164 -2.30 7.32 5.33
N PHE A 165 -1.51 7.43 6.38
CA PHE A 165 -0.19 8.05 6.37
C PHE A 165 0.86 7.14 6.97
N ASP A 166 2.10 7.39 6.59
CA ASP A 166 3.26 6.82 7.28
C ASP A 166 3.46 7.46 8.67
N SER A 167 3.99 6.69 9.61
CA SER A 167 4.34 7.14 10.98
C SER A 167 5.17 8.43 11.04
N SER A 168 5.94 8.76 10.01
CA SER A 168 6.69 10.02 9.92
C SER A 168 5.82 11.29 9.98
N ASN A 169 4.53 11.20 9.67
CA ASN A 169 3.58 12.31 9.71
C ASN A 169 2.77 12.39 11.03
N GLU A 170 3.15 11.62 12.05
CA GLU A 170 2.41 11.54 13.33
C GLU A 170 2.19 12.90 13.98
N SER A 171 3.18 13.80 13.94
CA SER A 171 3.07 15.13 14.54
C SER A 171 1.94 15.97 13.95
N TYR A 172 1.53 15.70 12.72
CA TYR A 172 0.52 16.45 11.98
C TYR A 172 -0.83 15.74 11.96
N CYS A 173 -0.84 14.42 12.13
CA CYS A 173 -2.04 13.59 12.18
C CYS A 173 -2.64 13.60 13.60
N VAL A 174 -3.25 14.71 13.98
CA VAL A 174 -3.84 14.93 15.31
C VAL A 174 -5.32 15.30 15.18
N ASN A 175 -6.14 14.88 16.14
CA ASN A 175 -7.57 15.24 16.18
C ASN A 175 -7.75 16.76 16.19
N GLY A 176 -8.61 17.29 15.32
CA GLY A 176 -8.86 18.71 15.13
C GLY A 176 -7.97 19.39 14.09
N ASN A 177 -6.89 18.75 13.63
CA ASN A 177 -6.16 19.19 12.43
C ASN A 177 -6.97 18.89 11.18
N ARG A 178 -6.62 19.52 10.07
CA ARG A 178 -7.36 19.38 8.80
C ARG A 178 -6.49 18.77 7.71
N ILE A 179 -7.14 18.14 6.74
CA ILE A 179 -6.54 17.58 5.53
C ILE A 179 -7.25 18.22 4.34
N THR A 180 -6.48 18.82 3.43
CA THR A 180 -6.99 19.29 2.14
C THR A 180 -6.56 18.31 1.05
N PHE A 181 -7.55 17.73 0.36
CA PHE A 181 -7.36 16.80 -0.74
C PHE A 181 -8.42 17.07 -1.82
N ASP A 182 -8.00 17.14 -3.09
CA ASP A 182 -8.88 17.41 -4.24
C ASP A 182 -9.78 18.65 -4.04
N SER A 183 -9.19 19.77 -3.61
CA SER A 183 -9.88 21.03 -3.33
C SER A 183 -10.98 20.96 -2.25
N LYS A 184 -11.04 19.88 -1.47
CA LYS A 184 -11.94 19.73 -0.32
C LYS A 184 -11.13 19.65 0.96
N THR A 185 -11.69 20.20 2.03
CA THR A 185 -11.07 20.17 3.36
C THR A 185 -11.85 19.26 4.28
N TYR A 186 -11.13 18.48 5.05
CA TYR A 186 -11.65 17.50 5.99
C TYR A 186 -11.01 17.73 7.36
N GLU A 187 -11.79 17.67 8.43
CA GLU A 187 -11.29 17.69 9.80
C GLU A 187 -11.00 16.26 10.28
N ILE A 188 -9.82 16.04 10.86
CA ILE A 188 -9.45 14.76 11.46
C ILE A 188 -10.24 14.60 12.76
N SER A 189 -11.13 13.60 12.80
CA SER A 189 -11.93 13.31 13.98
C SER A 189 -11.33 12.21 14.85
N GLU A 190 -10.59 11.28 14.25
CA GLU A 190 -9.97 10.17 14.96
C GLU A 190 -8.70 9.72 14.24
N VAL A 191 -7.70 9.29 15.01
CA VAL A 191 -6.43 8.79 14.51
C VAL A 191 -6.14 7.46 15.16
N GLN A 192 -6.10 6.41 14.34
CA GLN A 192 -5.78 5.07 14.77
C GLN A 192 -4.37 4.71 14.34
N LYS A 193 -3.55 4.30 15.30
CA LYS A 193 -2.24 3.69 15.01
C LYS A 193 -2.46 2.24 14.63
N VAL A 194 -2.22 1.93 13.37
CA VAL A 194 -2.34 0.57 12.86
C VAL A 194 -0.94 -0.03 12.85
N PRO A 195 -0.67 -1.04 13.70
CA PRO A 195 0.64 -1.66 13.76
C PRO A 195 0.97 -2.26 12.38
N PRO A 196 2.22 -2.16 11.97
CA PRO A 196 2.63 -2.58 10.65
C PRO A 196 2.94 -4.07 10.63
N THR A 197 3.16 -4.54 9.41
CA THR A 197 3.83 -5.82 9.12
C THR A 197 5.37 -5.67 9.03
N SER A 198 5.93 -4.49 9.35
CA SER A 198 7.36 -4.15 9.28
C SER A 198 7.83 -3.28 10.48
N THR A 199 8.88 -2.45 10.36
CA THR A 199 9.44 -1.63 11.46
C THR A 199 8.73 -0.29 11.70
N THR A 200 7.93 0.22 10.76
CA THR A 200 7.23 1.52 10.84
C THR A 200 5.73 1.35 10.75
N TYR A 201 4.95 2.00 11.62
CA TYR A 201 3.50 1.83 11.70
C TYR A 201 2.73 2.78 10.78
N LEU A 202 1.45 2.48 10.53
CA LEU A 202 0.57 3.33 9.73
C LEU A 202 -0.37 4.13 10.62
N LEU A 203 -0.70 5.34 10.17
CA LEU A 203 -1.69 6.20 10.78
C LEU A 203 -2.93 6.17 9.92
N LYS A 204 -4.06 5.72 10.47
CA LYS A 204 -5.37 5.86 9.84
C LYS A 204 -6.08 7.07 10.44
N CYS A 205 -6.27 8.10 9.64
CA CYS A 205 -7.05 9.28 9.99
C CYS A 205 -8.47 9.11 9.44
N GLN A 206 -9.44 9.04 10.34
CA GLN A 206 -10.84 9.18 10.00
C GLN A 206 -11.19 10.65 10.02
N VAL A 207 -11.95 11.08 9.02
CA VAL A 207 -12.20 12.50 8.80
C VAL A 207 -13.67 12.81 8.60
N LYS A 208 -14.02 14.08 8.80
CA LYS A 208 -15.33 14.64 8.48
C LYS A 208 -15.13 15.81 7.52
N GLN A 209 -15.89 15.82 6.43
CA GLN A 209 -15.87 16.98 5.54
C GLN A 209 -16.45 18.20 6.25
N ILE A 210 -15.80 19.35 6.09
CA ILE A 210 -16.23 20.65 6.64
C ILE A 210 -16.64 21.63 5.54
#